data_AF-A0A7Z0KUM1-F1
#
_entry.id   AF-A0A7Z0KUM1-F1
#
_cell.length_a   1.000
_cell.length_b   1.000
_cell.length_c   1.000
_cell.angle_alpha   90.00
_cell.angle_beta   90.00
_cell.angle_gamma   90.00
#
_symmetry.space_group_name_H-M   'P 1'
#
loop_
_entity.id
_entity.type
_entity.pdbx_description
1 polymer ?
#
loop_
_entity_poly.entity_id
_entity_poly.type
_entity_poly.pdbx_seq_one_letter_code
_entity_poly.pdbx_strand_id
1 'polypeptide(L)'
;MVNKRNSGRKRTTGTDETVRADQRERNLEFQEKQNELNELQDTPPYHLKGSGITIWKKIVPELRKLGTIKQIDTVNLEAFCSSYSTYIIAEKEVSENGIFAYNFDDEGNKITDFSKKNPAYSIMNDSIKTLKSLAVDLGLSFDARSGQLVPSDIGVKENKQDNLRLVKFGADI
;
A
#
# COMPACT_ATOMS: atom_id res chain seq x y z
N MET A 1 -4.64 -28.55 -14.67
CA MET A 1 -3.31 -28.99 -14.17
C MET A 1 -2.59 -27.80 -13.58
N VAL A 2 -2.21 -27.82 -12.30
CA VAL A 2 -1.50 -26.69 -11.65
C VAL A 2 -0.03 -26.71 -12.10
N ASN A 3 0.44 -25.62 -12.69
CA ASN A 3 1.80 -25.49 -13.22
C ASN A 3 2.83 -25.40 -12.07
N LYS A 4 3.46 -26.53 -11.73
CA LYS A 4 4.40 -26.71 -10.61
C LYS A 4 5.67 -25.86 -10.71
N ARG A 5 6.04 -25.35 -11.90
CA ARG A 5 7.24 -24.53 -12.11
C ARG A 5 7.12 -23.09 -11.59
N ASN A 6 5.90 -22.57 -11.43
CA ASN A 6 5.64 -21.20 -10.96
C ASN A 6 4.88 -21.17 -9.63
N SER A 7 4.86 -22.28 -8.88
CA SER A 7 4.19 -22.33 -7.58
C SER A 7 4.80 -21.30 -6.64
N GLY A 8 3.97 -20.37 -6.13
CA GLY A 8 4.39 -19.35 -5.17
C GLY A 8 4.84 -18.01 -5.77
N ARG A 9 4.94 -17.87 -7.10
CA ARG A 9 5.20 -16.55 -7.70
C ARG A 9 3.96 -15.66 -7.55
N LYS A 10 4.15 -14.43 -7.08
CA LYS A 10 3.06 -13.43 -6.96
C LYS A 10 2.34 -13.27 -8.30
N ARG A 11 1.01 -13.18 -8.25
CA ARG A 11 0.16 -12.94 -9.43
C ARG A 11 0.48 -11.56 -10.00
N THR A 12 0.57 -11.47 -11.33
CA THR A 12 0.67 -10.18 -12.03
C THR A 12 -0.68 -9.85 -12.66
N THR A 13 -0.96 -8.55 -12.78
CA THR A 13 -2.14 -7.97 -13.45
C THR A 13 -1.83 -7.48 -14.87
N GLY A 14 -0.64 -7.76 -15.41
CA GLY A 14 -0.25 -7.37 -16.76
C GLY A 14 -1.09 -8.03 -17.86
N THR A 15 -1.39 -7.27 -18.90
CA THR A 15 -2.20 -7.70 -20.05
C THR A 15 -1.41 -7.69 -21.37
N ASP A 16 -0.12 -7.33 -21.33
CA ASP A 16 0.77 -7.25 -22.50
C ASP A 16 0.99 -8.60 -23.19
N GLU A 17 1.27 -8.60 -24.49
CA GLU A 17 1.51 -9.81 -25.29
C GLU A 17 2.64 -10.72 -24.76
N THR A 18 3.54 -10.18 -23.94
CA THR A 18 4.61 -10.94 -23.26
C THR A 18 4.07 -11.97 -22.25
N VAL A 19 2.81 -11.83 -21.79
CA VAL A 19 2.28 -12.47 -20.57
C VAL A 19 1.57 -13.82 -20.76
N ARG A 20 1.83 -14.75 -21.70
CA ARG A 20 1.00 -15.99 -21.90
C ARG A 20 -0.53 -15.76 -22.07
N ALA A 21 -1.10 -16.34 -23.12
CA ALA A 21 -2.51 -16.12 -23.48
C ALA A 21 -3.52 -16.39 -22.35
N ASP A 22 -3.41 -17.53 -21.67
CA ASP A 22 -4.33 -17.93 -20.60
C ASP A 22 -4.33 -16.98 -19.41
N GLN A 23 -3.16 -16.39 -19.09
CA GLN A 23 -3.02 -15.47 -17.99
C GLN A 23 -3.53 -14.08 -18.34
N ARG A 24 -3.29 -13.63 -19.57
CA ARG A 24 -3.84 -12.37 -20.08
C ARG A 24 -5.35 -12.38 -20.10
N GLU A 25 -5.96 -13.45 -20.60
CA GLU A 25 -7.42 -13.60 -20.66
C GLU A 25 -8.05 -13.44 -19.27
N ARG A 26 -7.51 -14.15 -18.26
CA ARG A 26 -7.96 -14.00 -16.86
C ARG A 26 -7.74 -12.59 -16.30
N ASN A 27 -6.64 -11.94 -16.66
CA ASN A 27 -6.34 -10.58 -16.20
C ASN A 27 -7.28 -9.55 -16.83
N LEU A 28 -7.62 -9.70 -18.11
CA LEU A 28 -8.62 -8.88 -18.80
C LEU A 28 -10.01 -9.07 -18.18
N GLU A 29 -10.44 -10.33 -17.98
CA GLU A 29 -11.72 -10.64 -17.32
C GLU A 29 -11.78 -10.02 -15.91
N PHE A 30 -10.67 -10.07 -15.17
CA PHE A 30 -10.58 -9.42 -13.86
C PHE A 30 -10.72 -7.90 -13.95
N GLN A 31 -10.07 -7.25 -14.93
CA GLN A 31 -10.18 -5.81 -15.15
C GLN A 31 -11.61 -5.41 -15.53
N GLU A 32 -12.25 -6.15 -16.43
CA GLU A 32 -13.64 -5.90 -16.84
C GLU A 32 -14.60 -5.97 -15.64
N LYS A 33 -14.54 -7.06 -14.88
CA LYS A 33 -15.35 -7.22 -13.65
C LYS A 33 -15.08 -6.12 -12.62
N GLN A 34 -13.83 -5.67 -12.50
CA GLN A 34 -13.49 -4.59 -11.57
C GLN A 34 -14.08 -3.25 -12.02
N ASN A 35 -14.13 -2.99 -13.33
CA ASN A 35 -14.73 -1.78 -13.90
C ASN A 35 -16.25 -1.71 -13.71
N GLU A 36 -16.92 -2.85 -13.53
CA GLU A 36 -18.35 -2.91 -13.21
C GLU A 36 -18.66 -2.55 -11.75
N LEU A 37 -17.65 -2.57 -10.86
CA LEU A 37 -17.83 -2.24 -9.45
C LEU A 37 -17.90 -0.74 -9.22
N ASN A 38 -18.65 -0.35 -8.19
CA ASN A 38 -18.74 1.05 -7.77
C ASN A 38 -17.38 1.60 -7.34
N GLU A 39 -17.07 2.80 -7.82
CA GLU A 39 -15.87 3.52 -7.41
C GLU A 39 -15.90 3.91 -5.94
N LEU A 40 -14.70 3.98 -5.36
CA LEU A 40 -14.52 4.39 -3.97
C LEU A 40 -15.01 5.82 -3.75
N GLN A 41 -15.81 6.03 -2.71
CA GLN A 41 -16.30 7.34 -2.32
C GLN A 41 -15.19 8.22 -1.75
N ASP A 42 -15.12 9.48 -2.16
CA ASP A 42 -14.15 10.45 -1.61
C ASP A 42 -14.47 10.81 -0.15
N THR A 43 -15.76 10.81 0.19
CA THR A 43 -16.23 11.23 1.50
C THR A 43 -15.90 10.17 2.55
N PRO A 44 -15.18 10.53 3.63
CA PRO A 44 -14.87 9.59 4.69
C PRO A 44 -16.15 9.15 5.42
N PRO A 45 -16.26 7.87 5.80
CA PRO A 45 -17.36 7.36 6.62
C PRO A 45 -17.50 8.12 7.94
N TYR A 46 -18.76 8.36 8.35
CA TYR A 46 -19.09 9.23 9.49
C TYR A 46 -18.44 8.81 10.83
N HIS A 47 -18.22 7.51 11.02
CA HIS A 47 -17.64 6.97 12.25
C HIS A 47 -16.13 7.22 12.36
N LEU A 48 -15.43 7.49 11.24
CA LEU A 48 -14.02 7.87 11.28
C LEU A 48 -13.89 9.23 11.97
N LYS A 49 -12.84 9.41 12.77
CA LYS A 49 -12.54 10.65 13.50
C LYS A 49 -11.05 10.98 13.41
N GLY A 50 -10.71 12.24 13.69
CA GLY A 50 -9.33 12.70 13.87
C GLY A 50 -8.39 12.36 12.71
N SER A 51 -7.25 11.74 13.03
CA SER A 51 -6.24 11.32 12.06
C SER A 51 -6.74 10.25 11.09
N GLY A 52 -7.77 9.48 11.44
CA GLY A 52 -8.45 8.54 10.52
C GLY A 52 -9.12 9.23 9.33
N ILE A 53 -9.79 10.36 9.55
CA ILE A 53 -10.34 11.20 8.46
C ILE A 53 -9.20 11.77 7.60
N THR A 54 -8.14 12.21 8.27
CA THR A 54 -7.00 12.86 7.59
C THR A 54 -6.30 11.90 6.64
N ILE A 55 -6.03 10.67 7.09
CA ILE A 55 -5.37 9.67 6.25
C ILE A 55 -6.31 9.19 5.12
N TRP A 56 -7.60 9.04 5.37
CA TRP A 56 -8.60 8.73 4.33
C TRP A 56 -8.51 9.73 3.17
N LYS A 57 -8.61 11.03 3.48
CA LYS A 57 -8.53 12.11 2.48
C LYS A 57 -7.21 12.13 1.73
N LYS A 58 -6.13 11.60 2.31
CA LYS A 58 -4.81 11.52 1.67
C LYS A 58 -4.71 10.32 0.72
N ILE A 59 -5.20 9.15 1.12
CA ILE A 59 -4.97 7.90 0.38
C ILE A 59 -6.05 7.60 -0.65
N VAL A 60 -7.30 7.97 -0.40
CA VAL A 60 -8.42 7.66 -1.32
C VAL A 60 -8.23 8.25 -2.71
N PRO A 61 -7.82 9.53 -2.89
CA PRO A 61 -7.57 10.07 -4.22
C PRO A 61 -6.49 9.28 -4.99
N GLU A 62 -5.45 8.80 -4.31
CA GLU A 62 -4.39 7.99 -4.93
C GLU A 62 -4.88 6.57 -5.26
N LEU A 63 -5.65 5.94 -4.38
CA LEU A 63 -6.25 4.62 -4.62
C LEU A 63 -7.21 4.65 -5.82
N ARG A 64 -7.99 5.73 -5.98
CA ARG A 64 -8.85 5.93 -7.14
C ARG A 64 -8.08 6.08 -8.44
N LYS A 65 -6.92 6.77 -8.44
CA LYS A 65 -6.04 6.83 -9.62
C LYS A 65 -5.51 5.46 -10.04
N LEU A 66 -5.25 4.58 -9.07
CA LEU A 66 -4.84 3.21 -9.34
C LEU A 66 -6.00 2.35 -9.88
N GLY A 67 -7.24 2.65 -9.50
CA GLY A 67 -8.46 2.02 -10.03
C GLY A 67 -8.68 0.56 -9.59
N THR A 68 -7.77 -0.01 -8.78
CA THR A 68 -7.85 -1.41 -8.33
C THR A 68 -8.71 -1.58 -7.09
N ILE A 69 -8.73 -0.61 -6.16
CA ILE A 69 -9.55 -0.65 -4.95
C ILE A 69 -10.92 -0.03 -5.23
N LYS A 70 -11.99 -0.74 -4.88
CA LYS A 70 -13.38 -0.34 -5.16
C LYS A 70 -14.19 -0.16 -3.88
N GLN A 71 -15.42 0.31 -4.03
CA GLN A 71 -16.30 0.56 -2.88
C GLN A 71 -16.53 -0.68 -2.00
N ILE A 72 -16.48 -1.89 -2.57
CA ILE A 72 -16.60 -3.15 -1.82
C ILE A 72 -15.47 -3.35 -0.80
N ASP A 73 -14.29 -2.77 -1.04
CA ASP A 73 -13.11 -2.89 -0.19
C ASP A 73 -13.10 -1.89 0.98
N THR A 74 -14.14 -1.05 1.08
CA THR A 74 -14.23 0.06 2.03
C THR A 74 -14.06 -0.39 3.48
N VAL A 75 -14.55 -1.57 3.87
CA VAL A 75 -14.41 -2.08 5.24
C VAL A 75 -12.95 -2.21 5.67
N ASN A 76 -12.09 -2.72 4.78
CA ASN A 76 -10.66 -2.86 5.06
C ASN A 76 -9.97 -1.48 5.13
N LEU A 77 -10.41 -0.54 4.28
CA LEU A 77 -9.91 0.82 4.28
C LEU A 77 -10.32 1.60 5.54
N GLU A 78 -11.56 1.44 6.00
CA GLU A 78 -12.08 1.99 7.26
C GLU A 78 -11.30 1.47 8.46
N ALA A 79 -11.06 0.15 8.50
CA ALA A 79 -10.24 -0.48 9.52
C ALA A 79 -8.81 0.07 9.50
N PHE A 80 -8.20 0.23 8.32
CA PHE A 80 -6.87 0.82 8.17
C PHE A 80 -6.83 2.25 8.72
N CYS A 81 -7.79 3.09 8.35
CA CYS A 81 -7.87 4.47 8.84
C CYS A 81 -8.09 4.55 10.35
N SER A 82 -8.91 3.66 10.90
CA SER A 82 -9.16 3.57 12.35
C SER A 82 -7.91 3.11 13.10
N SER A 83 -7.21 2.07 12.62
CA SER A 83 -5.94 1.62 13.20
C SER A 83 -4.85 2.69 13.12
N TYR A 84 -4.83 3.50 12.06
CA TYR A 84 -3.92 4.65 11.96
C TYR A 84 -4.22 5.69 13.03
N SER A 85 -5.51 5.97 13.28
CA SER A 85 -5.89 6.89 14.35
C SER A 85 -5.44 6.40 15.73
N THR A 86 -5.65 5.12 16.03
CA THR A 86 -5.20 4.50 17.28
C THR A 86 -3.68 4.54 17.42
N TYR A 87 -2.95 4.27 16.34
CA TYR A 87 -1.49 4.36 16.31
C TYR A 87 -1.00 5.76 16.71
N ILE A 88 -1.55 6.83 16.11
CA ILE A 88 -1.13 8.21 16.40
C ILE A 88 -1.38 8.57 17.88
N ILE A 89 -2.52 8.16 18.44
CA ILE A 89 -2.83 8.39 19.85
C ILE A 89 -1.85 7.65 20.76
N ALA A 90 -1.61 6.36 20.47
CA ALA A 90 -0.71 5.54 21.27
C ALA A 90 0.76 5.96 21.15
N GLU A 91 1.19 6.42 19.97
CA GLU A 91 2.54 6.96 19.75
C GLU A 91 2.77 8.22 20.58
N LYS A 92 1.79 9.14 20.60
CA LYS A 92 1.86 10.33 21.45
C LYS A 92 2.00 9.96 22.93
N GLU A 93 1.17 9.04 23.41
CA GLU A 93 1.21 8.56 24.80
C GLU A 93 2.56 7.91 25.15
N VAL A 94 3.13 7.12 24.23
CA VAL A 94 4.47 6.53 24.43
C VAL A 94 5.57 7.59 24.39
N SER A 95 5.44 8.61 23.55
CA SER A 95 6.39 9.72 23.48
C SER A 95 6.39 10.55 24.77
N GLU A 96 5.24 10.76 25.38
CA GLU A 96 5.09 11.53 26.62
C GLU A 96 5.45 10.69 27.86
N ASN A 97 5.08 9.40 27.87
CA ASN A 97 5.15 8.57 29.07
C ASN A 97 6.21 7.48 29.07
N GLY A 98 6.87 7.22 27.93
CA GLY A 98 7.88 6.19 27.78
C GLY A 98 7.31 4.81 27.48
N ILE A 99 8.19 3.83 27.21
CA ILE A 99 7.82 2.46 26.83
C ILE A 99 7.53 1.53 28.02
N PHE A 100 7.94 1.93 29.22
CA PHE A 100 7.70 1.22 30.47
C PHE A 100 6.50 1.83 31.21
N ALA A 101 5.85 1.02 32.05
CA ALA A 101 4.77 1.52 32.89
C ALA A 101 5.30 2.56 33.89
N TYR A 102 4.41 3.34 34.47
CA TYR A 102 4.75 4.30 35.52
C TYR A 102 3.70 4.27 36.63
N ASN A 103 4.12 4.66 37.83
CA ASN A 103 3.28 4.90 38.99
C ASN A 103 3.61 6.28 39.57
N PHE A 104 2.89 6.69 40.60
CA PHE A 104 3.20 7.88 41.37
C PHE A 104 3.57 7.46 42.80
N ASP A 105 4.57 8.12 43.39
CA ASP A 105 4.85 7.97 44.83
C ASP A 105 3.83 8.73 45.68
N ASP A 106 3.97 8.63 47.00
CA ASP A 106 3.11 9.32 47.98
C ASP A 106 3.20 10.86 47.86
N GLU A 107 4.25 11.39 47.24
CA GLU A 107 4.47 12.82 46.98
C GLU A 107 3.95 13.27 45.61
N GLY A 108 3.47 12.34 44.77
CA GLY A 108 2.95 12.60 43.42
C GLY A 108 4.02 12.67 42.33
N ASN A 109 5.27 12.30 42.60
CA ASN A 109 6.30 12.22 41.57
C ASN A 109 6.14 10.95 40.74
N LYS A 110 6.34 11.08 39.42
CA LYS A 110 6.24 9.97 38.49
C LYS A 110 7.46 9.04 38.62
N ILE A 111 7.21 7.77 38.94
CA ILE A 111 8.22 6.71 39.02
C ILE A 111 7.97 5.67 37.93
N THR A 112 8.99 5.43 37.11
CA THR A 112 8.94 4.41 36.06
C THR A 112 9.10 3.01 36.64
N ASP A 113 8.17 2.12 36.31
CA ASP A 113 8.22 0.69 36.62
C ASP A 113 8.83 -0.08 35.43
N PHE A 114 10.14 -0.35 35.51
CA PHE A 114 10.88 -1.07 34.47
C PHE A 114 10.51 -2.55 34.35
N SER A 115 9.73 -3.10 35.29
CA SER A 115 9.30 -4.50 35.23
C SER A 115 8.09 -4.71 34.31
N LYS A 116 7.37 -3.63 33.96
CA LYS A 116 6.13 -3.69 33.17
C LYS A 116 6.19 -2.80 31.95
N LYS A 117 5.58 -3.26 30.86
CA LYS A 117 5.44 -2.50 29.61
C LYS A 117 4.31 -1.48 29.72
N ASN A 118 4.49 -0.30 29.13
CA ASN A 118 3.41 0.68 28.96
C ASN A 118 2.30 0.06 28.07
N PRO A 119 1.03 0.00 28.53
CA PRO A 119 -0.08 -0.47 27.70
C PRO A 119 -0.20 0.25 26.36
N ALA A 120 0.10 1.56 26.30
CA ALA A 120 0.12 2.32 25.06
C ALA A 120 1.16 1.78 24.07
N TYR A 121 2.32 1.32 24.54
CA TYR A 121 3.32 0.68 23.68
C TYR A 121 2.83 -0.68 23.14
N SER A 122 1.93 -1.39 23.85
CA SER A 122 1.27 -2.59 23.29
C SER A 122 0.28 -2.20 22.20
N ILE A 123 -0.60 -1.25 22.48
CA ILE A 123 -1.62 -0.75 21.54
C ILE A 123 -0.97 -0.20 20.28
N MET A 124 0.11 0.57 20.41
CA MET A 124 0.88 1.12 19.28
C MET A 124 1.43 -0.01 18.40
N ASN A 125 2.07 -1.01 19.01
CA ASN A 125 2.66 -2.14 18.29
C ASN A 125 1.59 -2.98 17.56
N ASP A 126 0.45 -3.23 18.19
CA ASP A 126 -0.63 -3.99 17.58
C ASP A 126 -1.30 -3.20 16.46
N SER A 127 -1.47 -1.89 16.62
CA SER A 127 -1.93 -0.99 15.56
C SER A 127 -0.97 -1.01 14.35
N ILE A 128 0.34 -0.99 14.58
CA ILE A 128 1.35 -1.09 13.51
C ILE A 128 1.25 -2.43 12.76
N LYS A 129 1.04 -3.55 13.47
CA LYS A 129 0.86 -4.86 12.82
C LYS A 129 -0.38 -4.89 11.94
N THR A 130 -1.52 -4.41 12.47
CA THR A 130 -2.77 -4.32 11.71
C THR A 130 -2.62 -3.42 10.49
N LEU A 131 -1.98 -2.26 10.65
CA LEU A 131 -1.67 -1.35 9.55
C LEU A 131 -0.81 -2.01 8.47
N LYS A 132 0.24 -2.74 8.85
CA LYS A 132 1.10 -3.47 7.89
C LYS A 132 0.31 -4.53 7.12
N SER A 133 -0.55 -5.29 7.81
CA SER A 133 -1.37 -6.33 7.18
C SER A 133 -2.34 -5.70 6.17
N LEU A 134 -3.15 -4.74 6.62
CA LEU A 134 -4.13 -4.07 5.76
C LEU A 134 -3.46 -3.28 4.63
N ALA A 135 -2.26 -2.73 4.84
CA ALA A 135 -1.50 -2.07 3.79
C ALA A 135 -1.06 -3.04 2.68
N VAL A 136 -0.82 -4.31 2.99
CA VAL A 136 -0.54 -5.32 1.97
C VAL A 136 -1.82 -5.64 1.21
N ASP A 137 -2.93 -5.86 1.91
CA ASP A 137 -4.22 -6.21 1.31
C ASP A 137 -4.76 -5.10 0.38
N LEU A 138 -4.60 -3.84 0.78
CA LEU A 138 -5.03 -2.66 0.02
C LEU A 138 -4.02 -2.22 -1.06
N GLY A 139 -2.89 -2.90 -1.22
CA GLY A 139 -1.85 -2.48 -2.17
C GLY A 139 -1.17 -1.15 -1.80
N LEU A 140 -1.12 -0.81 -0.51
CA LEU A 140 -0.43 0.38 -0.01
C LEU A 140 1.06 0.16 0.26
N SER A 141 1.52 -1.09 0.37
CA SER A 141 2.95 -1.39 0.44
C SER A 141 3.63 -1.36 -0.94
N PHE A 142 4.89 -0.94 -0.97
CA PHE A 142 5.68 -0.91 -2.21
C PHE A 142 5.74 -2.29 -2.89
N ASP A 143 5.98 -3.34 -2.12
CA ASP A 143 6.07 -4.72 -2.61
C ASP A 143 4.73 -5.32 -3.05
N ALA A 144 3.61 -4.82 -2.55
CA ALA A 144 2.29 -5.21 -3.04
C ALA A 144 2.02 -4.55 -4.39
N ARG A 145 2.39 -3.28 -4.58
CA ARG A 145 2.22 -2.57 -5.85
C ARG A 145 3.20 -2.97 -6.94
N SER A 146 4.44 -3.31 -6.59
CA SER A 146 5.46 -3.64 -7.58
C SER A 146 5.08 -4.83 -8.47
N GLY A 147 4.27 -5.77 -7.96
CA GLY A 147 3.72 -6.88 -8.74
C GLY A 147 2.50 -6.53 -9.60
N GLN A 148 1.83 -5.40 -9.30
CA GLN A 148 0.66 -4.90 -10.02
C GLN A 148 1.03 -3.91 -11.14
N LEU A 149 2.20 -3.27 -11.03
CA LEU A 149 2.73 -2.41 -12.07
C LEU A 149 3.00 -3.24 -13.32
N VAL A 150 2.10 -3.10 -14.29
CA VAL A 150 2.45 -3.23 -15.70
C VAL A 150 3.49 -2.15 -15.96
N PRO A 151 4.56 -2.40 -16.73
CA PRO A 151 5.21 -1.32 -17.43
C PRO A 151 4.13 -0.72 -18.36
N SER A 152 3.32 0.21 -17.85
CA SER A 152 2.70 1.18 -18.73
C SER A 152 3.88 1.83 -19.43
N ASP A 153 3.85 1.87 -20.76
CA ASP A 153 4.89 2.49 -21.57
C ASP A 153 5.33 3.78 -20.88
N ILE A 154 6.44 3.72 -20.14
CA ILE A 154 7.11 4.88 -19.59
C ILE A 154 7.49 5.58 -20.87
N GLY A 155 6.72 6.61 -21.20
CA GLY A 155 6.59 7.11 -22.55
C GLY A 155 7.91 6.97 -23.26
N VAL A 156 7.93 6.18 -24.32
CA VAL A 156 8.96 6.30 -25.34
C VAL A 156 8.85 7.76 -25.77
N LYS A 157 9.57 8.65 -25.07
CA LYS A 157 10.06 9.87 -25.66
C LYS A 157 10.93 9.31 -26.77
N GLU A 158 10.34 9.24 -27.96
CA GLU A 158 11.10 9.16 -29.18
C GLU A 158 12.15 10.26 -29.05
N ASN A 159 13.38 9.90 -28.70
CA ASN A 159 14.53 10.72 -29.00
C ASN A 159 14.61 10.70 -30.53
N LYS A 160 13.82 11.56 -31.17
CA LYS A 160 14.08 11.95 -32.55
C LYS A 160 15.46 12.58 -32.55
N GLN A 161 16.32 11.95 -33.36
CA GLN A 161 17.68 12.33 -33.73
C GLN A 161 18.76 11.89 -32.75
N ASP A 162 19.28 10.69 -32.96
CA ASP A 162 20.72 10.53 -33.07
C ASP A 162 21.05 9.91 -34.42
N ASN A 163 21.71 10.72 -35.25
CA ASN A 163 22.12 10.39 -36.59
C ASN A 163 23.10 9.20 -36.54
N LEU A 164 22.64 8.01 -36.93
CA LEU A 164 23.51 6.94 -37.38
C LEU A 164 24.24 7.43 -38.63
N ARG A 165 25.40 8.08 -38.44
CA ARG A 165 26.37 8.25 -39.52
C ARG A 165 26.89 6.87 -39.87
N LEU A 166 26.35 6.32 -40.95
CA LEU A 166 26.91 5.18 -41.64
C LEU A 166 28.30 5.58 -42.14
N VAL A 167 29.34 5.34 -41.35
CA VAL A 167 30.72 5.51 -41.80
C VAL A 167 31.00 4.36 -42.76
N LYS A 168 30.93 4.63 -44.06
CA LYS A 168 31.47 3.73 -45.08
C LYS A 168 33.00 3.71 -44.90
N PHE A 169 33.51 2.67 -44.25
CA PHE A 169 34.92 2.32 -44.39
C PHE A 169 35.11 1.68 -45.75
N GLY A 170 35.32 2.53 -46.76
CA GLY A 170 35.96 2.13 -48.00
C GLY A 170 37.46 1.98 -47.72
N ALA A 171 37.97 0.77 -47.88
CA ALA A 171 39.38 0.57 -48.19
C ALA A 171 39.43 0.20 -49.68
N ASP A 172 39.75 1.21 -50.49
CA ASP A 172 40.33 0.99 -51.81
C ASP A 172 41.83 0.70 -51.64
N ILE A 173 42.30 -0.25 -52.46
CA ILE A 173 43.67 -0.77 -52.68
C ILE A 173 44.07 -1.97 -51.82
#